data_AF-I3SX82-F1
#
_entry.id   AF-I3SX82-F1
#
_cell.length_a   1.000
_cell.length_b   1.000
_cell.length_c   1.000
_cell.angle_alpha   90.00
_cell.angle_beta   90.00
_cell.angle_gamma   90.00
#
_symmetry.space_group_name_H-M   'P 1'
#
loop_
_entity.id
_entity.type
_entity.pdbx_description
1 polymer ?
#
loop_
_entity_poly.entity_id
_entity_poly.type
_entity_poly.pdbx_seq_one_letter_code
_entity_poly.pdbx_strand_id
1 'polypeptide(L)'
;MLLFTPSLLSGCISTVTLSPPAKTFPSNTLILPHHCFRLSSSSLFVKLRPSFALRDSLTTHKKHVYPDPSPEFAESETQKFRIELFQKLSQDEDEFGDHLHAVIDVCAQIFNEFLQKEYGGPGTLLVEPFTDMLVALKKKKLPGAPLAARASLLWAQNYVDHDWEVRNSKPE
;
A
#
# COMPACT_ATOMS: atom_id res chain seq x y z
N MET A 1 -47.50 53.80 23.38
CA MET A 1 -47.48 54.90 22.40
C MET A 1 -46.30 55.79 22.76
N LEU A 2 -45.21 55.75 21.97
CA LEU A 2 -44.82 56.81 21.00
C LEU A 2 -44.05 57.94 21.73
N LEU A 3 -42.80 58.35 21.43
CA LEU A 3 -41.90 58.31 20.26
C LEU A 3 -40.44 58.63 20.74
N PHE A 4 -39.37 58.03 20.17
CA PHE A 4 -38.46 58.62 19.13
C PHE A 4 -38.10 60.11 19.39
N THR A 5 -36.87 60.64 19.42
CA THR A 5 -35.48 60.33 18.96
C THR A 5 -34.60 61.53 19.42
N PRO A 6 -33.42 61.84 18.84
CA PRO A 6 -32.14 61.12 18.75
C PRO A 6 -30.95 61.98 19.26
N SER A 7 -29.74 61.41 19.38
CA SER A 7 -28.48 62.19 19.34
C SER A 7 -27.33 61.36 18.75
N LEU A 8 -26.75 61.88 17.67
CA LEU A 8 -25.49 61.44 17.05
C LEU A 8 -24.30 62.14 17.73
N LEU A 9 -23.27 61.38 18.11
CA LEU A 9 -21.88 61.81 18.26
C LEU A 9 -21.03 60.55 18.01
N SER A 10 -20.33 60.45 16.88
CA SER A 10 -18.97 60.99 16.69
C SER A 10 -18.01 60.48 17.78
N GLY A 11 -17.26 59.45 17.45
CA GLY A 11 -16.28 58.83 18.34
C GLY A 11 -15.38 57.87 17.58
N CYS A 12 -14.27 58.41 17.10
CA CYS A 12 -13.19 57.75 16.39
C CYS A 12 -12.62 56.59 17.21
N ILE A 13 -12.48 55.39 16.65
CA ILE A 13 -11.53 54.40 17.20
C ILE A 13 -10.76 53.74 16.06
N SER A 14 -9.44 53.80 16.26
CA SER A 14 -8.33 53.53 15.37
C SER A 14 -8.28 52.13 14.78
N THR A 15 -7.89 52.10 13.50
CA THR A 15 -7.21 50.96 12.86
C THR A 15 -6.03 50.52 13.73
N VAL A 16 -6.13 49.33 14.33
CA VAL A 16 -4.98 48.64 14.91
C VAL A 16 -4.60 47.52 13.96
N THR A 17 -3.63 47.82 13.09
CA THR A 17 -2.80 46.84 12.42
C THR A 17 -1.91 46.18 13.46
N LEU A 18 -2.20 44.93 13.83
CA LEU A 18 -1.29 44.10 14.61
C LEU A 18 -0.85 42.92 13.74
N SER A 19 0.32 43.09 13.15
CA SER A 19 1.09 42.03 12.51
C SER A 19 1.33 40.87 13.49
N PRO A 20 1.24 39.61 13.05
CA PRO A 20 1.61 38.48 13.89
C PRO A 20 3.13 38.46 14.14
N PRO A 21 3.59 38.08 15.35
CA PRO A 21 5.00 37.98 15.67
C PRO A 21 5.66 36.86 14.85
N ALA A 22 6.71 37.22 14.12
CA ALA A 22 7.60 36.29 13.44
C ALA A 22 8.23 35.33 14.48
N LYS A 23 7.81 34.06 14.44
CA LYS A 23 8.51 32.98 15.14
C LYS A 23 9.68 32.55 14.27
N THR A 24 10.87 32.97 14.69
CA THR A 24 12.16 32.51 14.20
C THR A 24 12.26 31.00 14.37
N PHE A 25 12.26 30.28 13.25
CA PHE A 25 12.65 28.88 13.21
C PHE A 25 14.18 28.78 13.34
N PRO A 26 14.73 28.07 14.35
CA PRO A 26 16.14 27.69 14.31
C PRO A 26 16.34 26.66 13.19
N SER A 27 17.08 27.08 12.16
CA SER A 27 17.59 26.20 11.11
C SER A 27 18.60 25.23 11.73
N ASN A 28 18.17 24.01 12.03
CA ASN A 28 19.11 22.92 12.31
C ASN A 28 19.55 22.30 10.98
N THR A 29 20.65 22.83 10.46
CA THR A 29 21.45 22.24 9.39
C THR A 29 22.05 20.93 9.89
N LEU A 30 21.36 19.81 9.69
CA LEU A 30 21.96 18.49 9.89
C LEU A 30 22.83 18.18 8.68
N ILE A 31 24.13 18.46 8.88
CA ILE A 31 25.24 18.06 8.02
C ILE A 31 25.20 16.54 7.90
N LEU A 32 24.90 16.04 6.69
CA LEU A 32 25.00 14.64 6.34
C LEU A 32 26.50 14.25 6.37
N PRO A 33 26.96 13.33 7.25
CA PRO A 33 28.31 12.81 7.11
C PRO A 33 28.33 11.95 5.85
N HIS A 34 29.02 12.44 4.82
CA HIS A 34 29.44 11.64 3.69
C HIS A 34 30.33 10.50 4.22
N HIS A 35 29.73 9.31 4.42
CA HIS A 35 30.49 8.09 4.61
C HIS A 35 31.15 7.73 3.28
N CYS A 36 32.31 8.35 3.01
CA CYS A 36 33.23 7.89 2.00
C CYS A 36 33.71 6.51 2.42
N PHE A 37 33.25 5.47 1.72
CA PHE A 37 33.84 4.15 1.77
C PHE A 37 35.31 4.27 1.38
N ARG A 38 36.22 4.29 2.36
CA ARG A 38 37.64 4.07 2.11
C ARG A 38 37.80 2.60 1.72
N LEU A 39 37.94 2.36 0.43
CA LEU A 39 38.42 1.10 -0.10
C LEU A 39 39.91 0.99 0.26
N SER A 40 40.19 0.42 1.43
CA SER A 40 41.56 0.06 1.80
C SER A 40 41.94 -1.22 1.05
N SER A 41 42.70 -1.05 -0.03
CA SER A 41 43.31 -2.13 -0.78
C SER A 41 44.36 -2.83 0.07
N SER A 42 44.02 -3.99 0.63
CA SER A 42 44.98 -4.93 1.20
C SER A 42 44.98 -6.19 0.34
N SER A 43 45.96 -6.29 -0.57
CA SER A 43 46.21 -7.48 -1.36
C SER A 43 46.79 -8.59 -0.47
N LEU A 44 46.00 -9.63 -0.20
CA LEU A 44 46.52 -10.88 0.32
C LEU A 44 46.14 -12.00 -0.65
N PHE A 45 47.11 -12.36 -1.49
CA PHE A 45 47.08 -13.54 -2.33
C PHE A 45 47.00 -14.78 -1.44
N VAL A 46 45.84 -15.44 -1.41
CA VAL A 46 45.69 -16.76 -0.79
C VAL A 46 45.23 -17.74 -1.87
N LYS A 47 45.94 -18.87 -1.87
CA LYS A 47 46.12 -19.80 -2.99
C LYS A 47 44.83 -20.53 -3.36
N LEU A 48 44.59 -20.65 -4.66
CA LEU A 48 43.57 -21.48 -5.28
C LEU A 48 43.88 -22.97 -5.02
N ARG A 49 42.96 -23.70 -4.38
CA ARG A 49 42.91 -25.17 -4.41
C ARG A 49 41.66 -25.58 -5.20
N PRO A 50 41.78 -26.20 -6.38
CA PRO A 50 40.63 -26.72 -7.09
C PRO A 50 40.46 -28.19 -6.71
N SER A 51 39.46 -28.49 -5.89
CA SER A 51 38.90 -29.84 -5.82
C SER A 51 37.50 -29.78 -5.24
N PHE A 52 36.60 -29.20 -6.02
CA PHE A 52 35.17 -29.47 -5.89
C PHE A 52 34.80 -30.20 -7.17
N ALA A 53 34.61 -31.51 -7.05
CA ALA A 53 33.95 -32.28 -8.10
C ALA A 53 32.56 -31.65 -8.28
N LEU A 54 32.38 -30.95 -9.40
CA LEU A 54 31.06 -30.60 -9.92
C LEU A 54 30.36 -31.92 -10.21
N ARG A 55 29.62 -32.43 -9.22
CA ARG A 55 28.46 -33.24 -9.54
C ARG A 55 27.47 -32.28 -10.17
N ASP A 56 27.45 -32.33 -11.50
CA ASP A 56 26.41 -31.76 -12.34
C ASP A 56 25.10 -32.47 -11.96
N SER A 57 24.48 -31.99 -10.88
CA SER A 57 23.11 -32.33 -10.56
C SER A 57 22.27 -31.53 -11.53
N LEU A 58 22.08 -32.08 -12.73
CA LEU A 58 21.05 -31.67 -13.67
C LEU A 58 19.70 -31.82 -12.96
N THR A 59 19.32 -30.78 -12.21
CA THR A 59 17.96 -30.63 -11.71
C THR A 59 17.13 -30.44 -12.96
N THR A 60 16.43 -31.50 -13.36
CA THR A 60 15.30 -31.38 -14.28
C THR A 60 14.34 -30.41 -13.60
N HIS A 61 14.41 -29.14 -13.98
CA HIS A 61 13.43 -28.14 -13.64
C HIS A 61 12.14 -28.62 -14.27
N LYS A 62 11.38 -29.42 -13.51
CA LYS A 62 10.03 -29.81 -13.89
C LYS A 62 9.31 -28.49 -14.09
N LYS A 63 8.96 -28.19 -15.34
CA LYS A 63 8.14 -27.04 -15.70
C LYS A 63 6.85 -27.21 -14.91
N HIS A 64 6.75 -26.50 -13.80
CA HIS A 64 5.59 -26.54 -12.94
C HIS A 64 4.45 -25.93 -13.77
N VAL A 65 3.55 -26.78 -14.24
CA VAL A 65 2.34 -26.35 -14.93
C VAL A 65 1.36 -26.03 -13.83
N TYR A 66 0.97 -24.76 -13.77
CA TYR A 66 0.00 -24.34 -12.80
C TYR A 66 -1.38 -24.87 -13.18
N PRO A 67 -2.15 -25.42 -12.22
CA PRO A 67 -3.54 -25.76 -12.48
C PRO A 67 -4.33 -24.50 -12.84
N ASP A 68 -5.42 -24.68 -13.59
CA ASP A 68 -6.35 -23.57 -13.87
C ASP A 68 -6.79 -22.89 -12.56
N PRO A 69 -6.96 -21.56 -12.56
CA PRO A 69 -7.34 -20.80 -11.38
C PRO A 69 -8.59 -21.39 -10.74
N SER A 70 -8.48 -21.86 -9.48
CA SER A 70 -9.59 -22.57 -8.85
C SER A 70 -10.64 -21.57 -8.35
N PRO A 71 -11.92 -21.67 -8.78
CA PRO A 71 -12.97 -20.74 -8.36
C PRO A 71 -13.13 -20.68 -6.84
N GLU A 72 -13.03 -21.83 -6.17
CA GLU A 72 -13.15 -21.93 -4.71
C GLU A 72 -12.03 -21.17 -3.99
N PHE A 73 -10.79 -21.22 -4.49
CA PHE A 73 -9.69 -20.43 -3.91
C PHE A 73 -10.00 -18.94 -4.05
N ALA A 74 -10.35 -18.49 -5.26
CA ALA A 74 -10.66 -17.09 -5.51
C ALA A 74 -11.79 -16.56 -4.62
N GLU A 75 -12.87 -17.34 -4.44
CA GLU A 75 -13.97 -16.98 -3.54
C GLU A 75 -13.51 -16.90 -2.08
N SER A 76 -12.82 -17.94 -1.59
CA SER A 76 -12.34 -17.99 -0.21
C SER A 76 -11.37 -16.86 0.13
N GLU A 77 -10.48 -16.54 -0.82
CA GLU A 77 -9.43 -15.55 -0.61
C GLU A 77 -9.97 -14.13 -0.78
N THR A 78 -10.94 -13.94 -1.68
CA THR A 78 -11.70 -12.68 -1.76
C THR A 78 -12.50 -12.42 -0.49
N GLN A 79 -13.05 -13.44 0.16
CA GLN A 79 -13.78 -13.26 1.41
C GLN A 79 -12.86 -12.79 2.54
N LYS A 80 -11.69 -13.43 2.72
CA LYS A 80 -10.69 -13.01 3.70
C LYS A 80 -10.19 -11.60 3.39
N PHE A 81 -9.90 -11.31 2.12
CA PHE A 81 -9.52 -9.98 1.64
C PHE A 81 -10.53 -8.91 2.04
N ARG A 82 -11.84 -9.15 1.84
CA ARG A 82 -12.89 -8.18 2.21
C ARG A 82 -12.88 -7.86 3.69
N ILE A 83 -12.74 -8.89 4.53
CA ILE A 83 -12.73 -8.74 6.00
C ILE A 83 -11.51 -7.93 6.43
N GLU A 84 -10.33 -8.30 5.95
CA GLU A 84 -9.06 -7.66 6.32
C GLU A 84 -8.97 -6.22 5.80
N LEU A 85 -9.40 -5.99 4.56
CA LEU A 85 -9.43 -4.65 4.00
C LEU A 85 -10.45 -3.76 4.74
N PHE A 86 -11.62 -4.28 5.09
CA PHE A 86 -12.59 -3.55 5.91
C PHE A 86 -12.00 -3.16 7.26
N GLN A 87 -11.41 -4.11 7.99
CA GLN A 87 -10.78 -3.84 9.30
C GLN A 87 -9.62 -2.84 9.19
N LYS A 88 -8.90 -2.86 8.06
CA LYS A 88 -7.78 -1.96 7.86
C LYS A 88 -8.23 -0.53 7.58
N LEU A 89 -9.23 -0.37 6.72
CA LEU A 89 -9.71 0.95 6.27
C LEU A 89 -10.73 1.57 7.23
N SER A 90 -11.40 0.78 8.07
CA SER A 90 -12.30 1.29 9.11
C SER A 90 -11.57 2.12 10.18
N GLN A 91 -10.24 2.10 10.21
CA GLN A 91 -9.43 2.93 11.10
C GLN A 91 -9.40 4.40 10.68
N ASP A 92 -9.68 4.69 9.41
CA ASP A 92 -9.65 6.02 8.80
C ASP A 92 -11.09 6.50 8.51
N GLU A 93 -11.95 6.57 9.54
CA GLU A 93 -13.36 6.96 9.38
C GLU A 93 -13.55 8.32 8.70
N ASP A 94 -12.66 9.29 8.98
CA ASP A 94 -12.68 10.62 8.37
C ASP A 94 -12.46 10.60 6.84
N GLU A 95 -11.73 9.60 6.33
CA GLU A 95 -11.46 9.45 4.90
C GLU A 95 -12.60 8.70 4.22
N PHE A 96 -13.01 7.55 4.76
CA PHE A 96 -13.92 6.63 4.07
C PHE A 96 -15.40 6.85 4.40
N GLY A 97 -15.74 7.18 5.65
CA GLY A 97 -17.11 7.37 6.13
C GLY A 97 -18.12 6.36 5.56
N ASP A 98 -19.22 6.88 5.03
CA ASP A 98 -20.31 6.08 4.43
C ASP A 98 -19.90 5.36 3.13
N HIS A 99 -18.76 5.72 2.53
CA HIS A 99 -18.29 5.13 1.29
C HIS A 99 -17.42 3.88 1.50
N LEU A 100 -17.09 3.52 2.74
CA LEU A 100 -16.21 2.39 3.05
C LEU A 100 -16.64 1.11 2.34
N HIS A 101 -17.92 0.70 2.48
CA HIS A 101 -18.42 -0.51 1.82
C HIS A 101 -18.28 -0.48 0.30
N ALA A 102 -18.57 0.66 -0.33
CA ALA A 102 -18.43 0.82 -1.78
C ALA A 102 -16.96 0.70 -2.24
N VAL A 103 -16.01 1.19 -1.43
CA VAL A 103 -14.57 1.02 -1.68
C VAL A 103 -14.18 -0.45 -1.60
N ILE A 104 -14.59 -1.16 -0.55
CA ILE A 104 -14.32 -2.59 -0.36
C ILE A 104 -14.87 -3.40 -1.53
N ASP A 105 -16.09 -3.12 -1.97
CA ASP A 105 -16.74 -3.85 -3.06
C ASP A 105 -16.00 -3.69 -4.39
N VAL A 106 -15.53 -2.47 -4.70
CA VAL A 106 -14.72 -2.23 -5.91
C VAL A 106 -13.39 -2.97 -5.85
N CYS A 107 -12.68 -2.89 -4.73
CA CYS A 107 -11.41 -3.61 -4.57
C CYS A 107 -11.62 -5.13 -4.65
N ALA A 108 -12.64 -5.65 -3.99
CA ALA A 108 -12.93 -7.09 -3.95
C ALA A 108 -13.33 -7.64 -5.31
N GLN A 109 -14.11 -6.87 -6.09
CA GLN A 109 -14.47 -7.27 -7.45
C GLN A 109 -13.22 -7.42 -8.32
N ILE A 110 -12.35 -6.42 -8.35
CA ILE A 110 -11.13 -6.45 -9.19
C ILE A 110 -10.18 -7.56 -8.72
N PHE A 111 -10.02 -7.71 -7.41
CA PHE A 111 -9.17 -8.76 -6.84
C PHE A 111 -9.67 -10.17 -7.20
N ASN A 112 -10.97 -10.42 -7.05
CA ASN A 112 -11.58 -11.68 -7.42
C ASN A 112 -11.43 -11.99 -8.92
N GLU A 113 -11.66 -10.99 -9.78
CA GLU A 113 -11.48 -11.16 -11.22
C GLU A 113 -10.04 -11.54 -11.59
N PHE A 114 -9.06 -10.90 -10.95
CA PHE A 114 -7.64 -11.26 -11.10
C PHE A 114 -7.36 -12.70 -10.63
N LEU A 115 -7.83 -13.08 -9.44
CA LEU A 115 -7.61 -14.42 -8.90
C LEU A 115 -8.23 -15.52 -9.79
N GLN A 116 -9.35 -15.23 -10.45
CA GLN A 116 -10.04 -16.19 -11.30
C GLN A 116 -9.46 -16.31 -12.71
N LYS A 117 -8.75 -15.29 -13.21
CA LYS A 117 -8.35 -15.23 -14.63
C LYS A 117 -6.84 -15.25 -14.84
N GLU A 118 -6.09 -14.68 -13.92
CA GLU A 118 -4.68 -14.33 -14.15
C GLU A 118 -3.75 -14.88 -13.10
N TYR A 119 -4.22 -15.03 -11.86
CA TYR A 119 -3.39 -15.61 -10.81
C TYR A 119 -3.13 -17.09 -11.08
N GLY A 120 -1.86 -17.39 -11.34
CA GLY A 120 -1.34 -18.72 -11.58
C GLY A 120 -0.37 -19.13 -10.48
N GLY A 121 -0.60 -18.71 -9.23
CA GLY A 121 0.13 -19.19 -8.07
C GLY A 121 1.24 -18.39 -7.43
N PRO A 122 1.95 -19.00 -6.45
CA PRO A 122 3.06 -18.37 -5.78
C PRO A 122 4.04 -17.74 -6.77
N GLY A 123 4.36 -16.47 -6.53
CA GLY A 123 5.22 -15.68 -7.39
C GLY A 123 4.57 -15.15 -8.68
N THR A 124 3.27 -15.35 -8.90
CA THR A 124 2.51 -14.79 -10.05
C THR A 124 1.61 -13.63 -9.67
N LEU A 125 1.69 -13.13 -8.43
CA LEU A 125 0.95 -11.95 -8.02
C LEU A 125 1.35 -10.73 -8.86
N LEU A 126 0.38 -10.13 -9.56
CA LEU A 126 0.61 -8.97 -10.41
C LEU A 126 0.32 -7.67 -9.67
N VAL A 127 1.01 -6.59 -10.06
CA VAL A 127 0.75 -5.24 -9.53
C VAL A 127 -0.42 -4.55 -10.25
N GLU A 128 -0.69 -4.96 -11.48
CA GLU A 128 -1.69 -4.35 -12.36
C GLU A 128 -3.10 -4.32 -11.76
N PRO A 129 -3.63 -5.39 -11.15
CA PRO A 129 -4.96 -5.35 -10.50
C PRO A 129 -5.07 -4.27 -9.44
N PHE A 130 -4.00 -3.99 -8.69
CA PHE A 130 -4.00 -2.96 -7.64
C PHE A 130 -3.89 -1.55 -8.22
N THR A 131 -3.24 -1.41 -9.38
CA THR A 131 -3.28 -0.16 -10.16
C THR A 131 -4.69 0.08 -10.71
N ASP A 132 -5.37 -0.97 -11.15
CA ASP A 132 -6.76 -0.90 -11.60
C ASP A 132 -7.72 -0.56 -10.46
N MET A 133 -7.50 -1.04 -9.23
CA MET A 133 -8.25 -0.60 -8.06
C MET A 133 -8.13 0.91 -7.86
N LEU A 134 -6.90 1.45 -7.88
CA LEU A 134 -6.66 2.89 -7.77
C LEU A 134 -7.42 3.66 -8.86
N VAL A 135 -7.31 3.24 -10.10
CA VAL A 135 -7.95 3.91 -11.25
C VAL A 135 -9.47 3.81 -11.15
N ALA A 136 -10.02 2.65 -10.79
CA ALA A 136 -11.46 2.41 -10.67
C ALA A 136 -12.07 3.25 -9.55
N LEU A 137 -11.45 3.29 -8.38
CA LEU A 137 -11.89 4.12 -7.25
C LEU A 137 -11.85 5.61 -7.62
N LYS A 138 -10.77 6.09 -8.27
CA LYS A 138 -10.67 7.48 -8.75
C LYS A 138 -11.74 7.82 -9.79
N LYS A 139 -11.99 6.93 -10.76
CA LYS A 139 -13.04 7.10 -11.77
C LYS A 139 -14.43 7.17 -11.14
N LYS A 140 -14.69 6.38 -10.09
CA LYS A 140 -15.94 6.37 -9.31
C LYS A 140 -16.03 7.51 -8.29
N LYS A 141 -14.99 8.34 -8.17
CA LYS A 141 -14.88 9.42 -7.17
C LYS A 141 -15.04 8.93 -5.73
N LEU A 142 -14.57 7.71 -5.44
CA LEU A 142 -14.55 7.16 -4.09
C LEU A 142 -13.30 7.64 -3.33
N PRO A 143 -13.40 7.85 -2.01
CA PRO A 143 -12.29 8.35 -1.20
C PRO A 143 -11.19 7.30 -0.99
N GLY A 144 -10.03 7.75 -0.53
CA GLY A 144 -8.95 6.88 -0.08
C GLY A 144 -8.39 5.93 -1.14
N ALA A 145 -8.54 6.22 -2.43
CA ALA A 145 -8.14 5.30 -3.50
C ALA A 145 -6.67 4.80 -3.40
N PRO A 146 -5.67 5.65 -3.09
CA PRO A 146 -4.30 5.17 -2.89
C PRO A 146 -4.12 4.32 -1.63
N LEU A 147 -4.85 4.64 -0.55
CA LEU A 147 -4.82 3.89 0.70
C LEU A 147 -5.41 2.50 0.51
N ALA A 148 -6.59 2.41 -0.10
CA ALA A 148 -7.26 1.15 -0.39
C ALA A 148 -6.41 0.26 -1.30
N ALA A 149 -5.94 0.77 -2.45
CA ALA A 149 -5.12 -0.01 -3.37
C ALA A 149 -3.81 -0.52 -2.73
N ARG A 150 -3.15 0.32 -1.92
CA ARG A 150 -1.91 -0.07 -1.22
C ARG A 150 -2.17 -1.10 -0.13
N ALA A 151 -3.24 -0.93 0.66
CA ALA A 151 -3.62 -1.89 1.69
C ALA A 151 -3.97 -3.25 1.04
N SER A 152 -4.68 -3.23 -0.08
CA SER A 152 -5.00 -4.42 -0.87
C SER A 152 -3.76 -5.15 -1.36
N LEU A 153 -2.80 -4.42 -1.96
CA LEU A 153 -1.54 -5.01 -2.44
C LEU A 153 -0.74 -5.63 -1.30
N LEU A 154 -0.60 -4.91 -0.19
CA LEU A 154 0.19 -5.38 0.95
C LEU A 154 -0.42 -6.65 1.57
N TRP A 155 -1.73 -6.69 1.70
CA TRP A 155 -2.42 -7.89 2.16
C TRP A 155 -2.15 -9.05 1.19
N ALA A 156 -2.33 -8.84 -0.11
CA ALA A 156 -2.16 -9.90 -1.09
C ALA A 156 -0.73 -10.48 -1.08
N GLN A 157 0.29 -9.62 -0.97
CA GLN A 157 1.69 -10.02 -0.87
C GLN A 157 2.00 -10.88 0.36
N ASN A 158 1.25 -10.71 1.45
CA ASN A 158 1.52 -11.42 2.71
C ASN A 158 0.76 -12.75 2.82
N TYR A 159 -0.38 -12.90 2.16
CA TYR A 159 -1.30 -14.02 2.43
C TYR A 159 -1.56 -14.92 1.21
N VAL A 160 -1.65 -14.38 -0.01
CA VAL A 160 -2.19 -15.13 -1.16
C VAL A 160 -1.32 -16.32 -1.54
N ASP A 161 0.00 -16.11 -1.66
CA ASP A 161 0.95 -17.17 -1.99
C ASP A 161 0.98 -18.22 -0.87
N HIS A 162 0.97 -17.79 0.39
CA HIS A 162 0.99 -18.68 1.55
C HIS A 162 -0.26 -19.55 1.62
N ASP A 163 -1.44 -18.96 1.49
CA ASP A 163 -2.71 -19.68 1.55
C ASP A 163 -2.87 -20.65 0.37
N TRP A 164 -2.31 -20.30 -0.78
CA TRP A 164 -2.20 -21.22 -1.90
C TRP A 164 -1.35 -22.45 -1.52
N GLU A 165 -0.14 -22.25 -1.00
CA GLU A 165 0.77 -23.34 -0.63
C GLU A 165 0.14 -24.25 0.43
N VAL A 166 -0.47 -23.68 1.46
CA VAL A 166 -1.15 -24.42 2.54
C VAL A 166 -2.28 -25.28 1.99
N ARG A 167 -3.06 -24.77 1.03
CA ARG A 167 -4.12 -25.53 0.38
C ARG A 167 -3.58 -26.74 -0.39
N ASN A 168 -2.51 -26.56 -1.15
CA ASN A 168 -1.97 -27.58 -2.07
C ASN A 168 -0.99 -28.55 -1.40
N SER A 169 -0.53 -28.25 -0.18
CA SER A 169 0.39 -29.10 0.59
C SER A 169 -0.33 -30.21 1.38
N LYS A 170 -1.66 -30.28 1.34
CA LYS A 170 -2.42 -31.34 2.02
C LYS A 170 -2.33 -32.64 1.21
N PRO A 171 -1.76 -33.74 1.76
CA PRO A 171 -1.78 -35.03 1.09
C PRO A 171 -3.22 -35.57 1.05
N GLU A 172 -3.56 -36.24 -0.06
CA GLU A 172 -4.80 -37.03 -0.24
C GLU A 172 -4.95 -38.14 0.81
#